data_AF-A0AAV8FPD6-F1
#
_entry.id   AF-A0AAV8FPD6-F1
#
_cell.length_a   1.000
_cell.length_b   1.000
_cell.length_c   1.000
_cell.angle_alpha   90.00
_cell.angle_beta   90.00
_cell.angle_gamma   90.00
#
_symmetry.space_group_name_H-M   'P 1'
#
loop_
_entity.id
_entity.type
_entity.pdbx_description
1 polymer ?
#
loop_
_entity_poly.entity_id
_entity_poly.type
_entity_poly.pdbx_seq_one_letter_code
_entity_poly.pdbx_strand_id
1 'polypeptide(L)'
;MPGALTILSPLVAILAFVSQLIVHNPILSPPSINLTTLKQSFTSLIPPRHHFHSHSHHCHPDHHHHHHHHHHRHRHHQNISICDDFAPDLPLADPYTDVLCVDQNGCCNFTTVQSAVDGIETFSQKRSIIWINSGIYFEKVTVPNTKPNITFQGQGFEITAIAWNDTANSSHGTVYSASVSVFSTNFIAKNISFINVASIPNPGDIGGQAVAMRVGADQSAFWGCGFFGAQDTLHDDRGRHYFKECFIQGSIDFIFGDATSFYEDCSIISIAASMQPGARFIDGVITAQGRLNGIEGTGFAFVNCSIGGTGQIWLGRAWQSYSRVIFAFTSMSDIISPEGWNDWNDTSRDHLKKSGKGKRPGKGGNRYWKSIGLGFKTPREAIEGISIGNFFNLS
;
A
#
# COMPACT_ATOMS: atom_id res chain seq x y z
N MET A 1 -5.84 24.53 -24.91
CA MET A 1 -5.30 23.17 -24.75
C MET A 1 -3.92 23.27 -24.13
N PRO A 2 -3.76 23.14 -22.81
CA PRO A 2 -2.46 22.97 -22.17
C PRO A 2 -2.19 21.50 -21.86
N GLY A 3 -0.91 21.16 -21.84
CA GLY A 3 -0.38 19.81 -21.95
C GLY A 3 -0.50 18.96 -20.68
N ALA A 4 -0.63 17.66 -20.91
CA ALA A 4 -0.48 16.63 -19.90
C ALA A 4 0.98 16.58 -19.45
N LEU A 5 1.25 17.11 -18.26
CA LEU A 5 2.42 16.78 -17.47
C LEU A 5 2.34 15.28 -17.18
N THR A 6 3.21 14.48 -17.77
CA THR A 6 3.34 13.05 -17.47
C THR A 6 3.81 12.90 -16.03
N ILE A 7 2.86 12.66 -15.13
CA ILE A 7 3.11 12.15 -13.79
C ILE A 7 3.81 10.80 -13.97
N LEU A 8 5.09 10.69 -13.59
CA LEU A 8 5.70 9.39 -13.38
C LEU A 8 4.85 8.67 -12.34
N SER A 9 4.26 7.54 -12.69
CA SER A 9 3.49 6.73 -11.75
C SER A 9 4.40 6.30 -10.59
N PRO A 10 3.96 6.37 -9.32
CA PRO A 10 4.67 5.84 -8.16
C PRO A 10 5.11 4.38 -8.36
N LEU A 11 4.36 3.61 -9.16
CA LEU A 11 4.72 2.25 -9.57
C LEU A 11 6.09 2.18 -10.28
N VAL A 12 6.44 3.16 -11.10
CA VAL A 12 7.70 3.16 -11.87
C VAL A 12 8.89 3.48 -10.97
N ALA A 13 8.72 4.41 -10.03
CA ALA A 13 9.75 4.72 -9.03
C ALA A 13 10.00 3.51 -8.13
N ILE A 14 8.94 2.82 -7.68
CA ILE A 14 9.03 1.65 -6.80
C ILE A 14 9.54 0.41 -7.54
N LEU A 15 9.14 0.16 -8.78
CA LEU A 15 9.71 -0.92 -9.60
C LEU A 15 11.19 -0.68 -9.91
N ALA A 16 11.61 0.57 -10.13
CA ALA A 16 13.02 0.92 -10.27
C ALA A 16 13.78 0.71 -8.94
N PHE A 17 13.15 1.01 -7.80
CA PHE A 17 13.71 0.81 -6.45
C PHE A 17 13.83 -0.68 -6.07
N VAL A 18 12.80 -1.48 -6.35
CA VAL A 18 12.80 -2.95 -6.17
C VAL A 18 13.80 -3.62 -7.12
N SER A 19 13.97 -3.08 -8.34
CA SER A 19 15.01 -3.54 -9.27
C SER A 19 16.43 -3.21 -8.76
N GLN A 20 16.63 -2.08 -8.07
CA GLN A 20 17.93 -1.73 -7.47
C GLN A 20 18.30 -2.63 -6.28
N LEU A 21 17.32 -3.06 -5.47
CA LEU A 21 17.48 -4.06 -4.41
C LEU A 21 18.04 -5.39 -4.91
N ILE A 22 17.55 -5.88 -6.05
CA ILE A 22 18.00 -7.14 -6.66
C ILE A 22 19.43 -7.02 -7.19
N VAL A 23 19.83 -5.83 -7.65
CA VAL A 23 21.16 -5.57 -8.24
C VAL A 23 22.25 -5.41 -7.18
N HIS A 24 21.95 -4.87 -5.99
CA HIS A 24 22.96 -4.50 -4.99
C HIS A 24 23.17 -5.51 -3.85
N ASN A 25 22.38 -6.59 -3.76
CA ASN A 25 22.53 -7.64 -2.75
C ASN A 25 22.65 -9.06 -3.37
N PRO A 26 23.84 -9.48 -3.81
CA PRO A 26 24.04 -10.77 -4.49
C PRO A 26 23.91 -12.00 -3.58
N ILE A 27 23.82 -11.81 -2.26
CA ILE A 27 23.88 -12.90 -1.26
C ILE A 27 22.50 -13.56 -1.02
N LEU A 28 21.41 -13.01 -1.59
CA LEU A 28 20.04 -13.53 -1.43
C LEU A 28 19.46 -14.16 -2.71
N SER A 29 20.27 -14.92 -3.46
CA SER A 29 19.76 -15.72 -4.58
C SER A 29 19.53 -17.18 -4.16
N PRO A 30 18.28 -17.68 -4.00
CA PRO A 30 18.02 -19.10 -4.15
C PRO A 30 18.15 -19.49 -5.64
N PRO A 31 18.57 -20.72 -5.96
CA PRO A 31 18.96 -21.09 -7.32
C PRO A 31 17.71 -21.31 -8.19
N SER A 32 17.27 -20.30 -8.96
CA SER A 32 16.50 -20.46 -10.22
C SER A 32 15.88 -19.16 -10.77
N ILE A 33 16.61 -18.03 -10.78
CA ILE A 33 16.17 -16.86 -11.57
C ILE A 33 17.08 -16.71 -12.79
N ASN A 34 16.56 -17.13 -13.95
CA ASN A 34 17.22 -16.94 -15.24
C ASN A 34 17.01 -15.49 -15.70
N LEU A 35 18.05 -14.66 -15.57
CA LEU A 35 18.11 -13.24 -15.98
C LEU A 35 17.70 -12.98 -17.44
N THR A 36 17.73 -14.01 -18.29
CA THR A 36 17.36 -13.93 -19.70
C THR A 36 15.84 -13.83 -19.89
N THR A 37 15.06 -14.47 -19.02
CA THR A 37 13.59 -14.46 -19.04
C THR A 37 13.05 -13.09 -18.59
N LEU A 38 13.73 -12.41 -17.66
CA LEU A 38 13.35 -11.07 -17.22
C LEU A 38 13.49 -10.05 -18.36
N LYS A 39 14.58 -10.09 -19.14
CA LYS A 39 14.81 -9.15 -20.26
C LYS A 39 13.76 -9.27 -21.38
N GLN A 40 13.23 -10.47 -21.64
CA GLN A 40 12.22 -10.66 -22.69
C GLN A 40 10.85 -10.07 -22.34
N SER A 41 10.48 -10.06 -21.05
CA SER A 41 9.24 -9.43 -20.56
C SER A 41 9.25 -7.90 -20.62
N PHE A 42 10.44 -7.27 -20.71
CA PHE A 42 10.57 -5.81 -20.78
C PHE A 42 10.43 -5.24 -22.21
N THR A 43 10.72 -6.02 -23.25
CA THR A 43 10.63 -5.55 -24.65
C THR A 43 9.21 -5.47 -25.21
N SER A 44 8.21 -6.09 -24.58
CA SER A 44 6.81 -6.05 -25.04
C SER A 44 6.00 -4.86 -24.51
N LEU A 45 6.58 -4.04 -23.61
CA LEU A 45 5.93 -2.92 -22.93
C LEU A 45 6.21 -1.54 -23.58
N ILE A 46 6.93 -1.50 -24.71
CA ILE A 46 7.28 -0.25 -25.40
C ILE A 46 6.64 -0.26 -26.81
N PRO A 47 5.69 0.64 -27.13
CA PRO A 47 5.18 0.75 -28.50
C PRO A 47 6.26 1.37 -29.41
N PRO A 48 6.38 0.95 -30.69
CA PRO A 48 7.39 1.48 -31.60
C PRO A 48 7.07 2.94 -31.95
N ARG A 49 8.02 3.85 -31.72
CA ARG A 49 7.90 5.27 -32.11
C ARG A 49 8.11 5.42 -33.62
N HIS A 50 7.18 6.12 -34.27
CA HIS A 50 7.32 6.65 -35.62
C HIS A 50 8.51 7.62 -35.72
N HIS A 51 9.35 7.43 -36.74
CA HIS A 51 10.40 8.36 -37.12
C HIS A 51 9.82 9.61 -37.78
N PHE A 52 10.12 10.79 -37.22
CA PHE A 52 10.07 12.06 -37.94
C PHE A 52 11.50 12.47 -38.31
N HIS A 53 11.70 12.79 -39.59
CA HIS A 53 12.94 13.26 -40.18
C HIS A 53 13.00 14.80 -40.20
N SER A 54 14.14 15.37 -39.83
CA SER A 54 14.63 16.68 -40.32
C SER A 54 16.15 16.72 -40.11
N HIS A 55 16.96 16.38 -41.10
CA HIS A 55 17.70 17.32 -41.97
C HIS A 55 18.44 18.44 -41.21
N SER A 56 19.75 18.29 -41.09
CA SER A 56 20.69 19.41 -40.88
C SER A 56 21.92 19.24 -41.76
N HIS A 57 22.34 20.38 -42.30
CA HIS A 57 23.30 20.57 -43.37
C HIS A 57 24.76 20.29 -42.99
N HIS A 58 25.53 19.87 -43.99
CA HIS A 58 27.00 19.91 -44.04
C HIS A 58 27.54 21.34 -44.01
N CYS A 59 28.61 21.58 -43.25
CA CYS A 59 29.70 22.49 -43.60
C CYS A 59 31.03 22.00 -42.99
N HIS A 60 32.10 22.15 -43.77
CA HIS A 60 33.47 21.68 -43.56
C HIS A 60 34.25 22.48 -42.48
N PRO A 61 35.40 21.95 -42.00
CA PRO A 61 36.19 22.55 -40.93
C PRO A 61 37.28 23.48 -41.46
N ASP A 62 37.54 24.57 -40.76
CA ASP A 62 38.81 25.30 -40.88
C ASP A 62 39.45 25.49 -39.50
N HIS A 63 40.73 25.13 -39.46
CA HIS A 63 41.62 25.17 -38.31
C HIS A 63 41.97 26.61 -37.91
N HIS A 64 41.86 26.94 -36.62
CA HIS A 64 42.74 27.92 -36.00
C HIS A 64 43.09 27.51 -34.56
N HIS A 65 44.39 27.32 -34.33
CA HIS A 65 45.01 27.15 -33.03
C HIS A 65 45.00 28.47 -32.27
N HIS A 66 44.33 28.52 -31.12
CA HIS A 66 44.65 29.47 -30.07
C HIS A 66 44.73 28.80 -28.70
N HIS A 67 45.88 29.00 -28.06
CA HIS A 67 46.21 28.62 -26.71
C HIS A 67 45.19 29.22 -25.72
N HIS A 68 44.46 28.35 -25.02
CA HIS A 68 43.73 28.74 -23.82
C HIS A 68 44.26 27.99 -22.61
N HIS A 69 44.66 28.79 -21.63
CA HIS A 69 45.13 28.40 -20.31
C HIS A 69 44.21 27.36 -19.65
N HIS A 70 44.82 26.29 -19.14
CA HIS A 70 44.18 25.35 -18.23
C HIS A 70 43.78 26.05 -16.94
N HIS A 71 42.54 26.53 -16.85
CA HIS A 71 41.89 26.66 -15.55
C HIS A 71 41.46 25.26 -15.11
N HIS A 72 42.26 24.65 -14.26
CA HIS A 72 41.80 23.54 -13.42
C HIS A 72 40.64 24.05 -12.57
N ARG A 73 39.43 23.82 -13.05
CA ARG A 73 38.22 23.96 -12.25
C ARG A 73 38.31 22.85 -11.20
N HIS A 74 38.82 23.18 -10.02
CA HIS A 74 38.69 22.32 -8.85
C HIS A 74 37.20 22.02 -8.71
N ARG A 75 36.80 20.81 -9.11
CA ARG A 75 35.57 20.21 -8.61
C ARG A 75 35.79 20.13 -7.11
N HIS A 76 35.18 21.04 -6.36
CA HIS A 76 34.88 20.78 -4.97
C HIS A 76 34.07 19.49 -4.96
N HIS A 77 34.72 18.36 -4.66
CA HIS A 77 34.05 17.28 -3.99
C HIS A 77 33.58 17.89 -2.68
N GLN A 78 32.33 18.37 -2.64
CA GLN A 78 31.68 18.49 -1.35
C GLN A 78 31.73 17.08 -0.77
N ASN A 79 32.39 16.95 0.39
CA ASN A 79 32.26 15.77 1.23
C ASN A 79 30.81 15.77 1.69
N ILE A 80 29.93 15.23 0.86
CA ILE A 80 28.57 14.89 1.27
C ILE A 80 28.78 13.73 2.22
N SER A 81 28.63 14.00 3.52
CA SER A 81 28.59 12.98 4.55
C SER A 81 27.46 12.01 4.20
N ILE A 82 27.65 10.73 4.47
CA ILE A 82 26.58 9.72 4.39
C ILE A 82 25.36 10.09 5.25
N CYS A 83 25.54 11.03 6.19
CA CYS A 83 24.51 11.55 7.08
C CYS A 83 23.90 12.91 6.65
N ASP A 84 24.32 13.49 5.52
CA ASP A 84 23.85 14.81 5.07
C ASP A 84 22.43 14.78 4.46
N ASP A 85 21.92 13.59 4.11
CA ASP A 85 20.54 13.38 3.63
C ASP A 85 19.50 13.36 4.77
N PHE A 86 19.94 13.62 6.00
CA PHE A 86 19.08 13.58 7.16
C PHE A 86 18.19 14.84 7.26
N ALA A 87 16.89 14.66 7.54
CA ALA A 87 15.95 15.77 7.62
C ALA A 87 16.32 16.76 8.75
N PRO A 88 16.42 18.07 8.48
CA PRO A 88 16.80 19.07 9.48
C PRO A 88 15.73 19.30 10.56
N ASP A 89 14.51 18.78 10.38
CA ASP A 89 13.34 19.08 11.19
C ASP A 89 12.95 17.94 12.14
N LEU A 90 13.92 17.25 12.75
CA LEU A 90 13.63 16.33 13.86
C LEU A 90 12.90 17.11 14.97
N PRO A 91 11.69 16.69 15.37
CA PRO A 91 11.03 17.32 16.51
C PRO A 91 11.90 17.14 17.76
N LEU A 92 12.00 18.21 18.56
CA LEU A 92 12.66 18.11 19.86
C LEU A 92 11.77 17.31 20.80
N ALA A 93 12.40 16.46 21.62
CA ALA A 93 11.70 15.80 22.71
C ALA A 93 11.17 16.83 23.72
N ASP A 94 10.02 16.53 24.32
CA ASP A 94 9.36 17.36 25.32
C ASP A 94 8.84 16.47 26.49
N PRO A 95 8.23 17.03 27.55
CA PRO A 95 7.75 16.24 28.68
C PRO A 95 6.73 15.13 28.32
N TYR A 96 6.10 15.21 27.16
CA TYR A 96 5.04 14.32 26.67
C TYR A 96 5.48 13.48 25.45
N THR A 97 6.64 13.79 24.85
CA THR A 97 7.09 13.16 23.60
C THR A 97 8.58 12.78 23.68
N ASP A 98 8.87 11.51 23.43
CA ASP A 98 10.23 11.02 23.21
C ASP A 98 10.48 10.84 21.70
N VAL A 99 11.69 11.12 21.24
CA VAL A 99 12.06 11.00 19.82
C VAL A 99 13.26 10.08 19.67
N LEU A 100 13.09 9.01 18.88
CA LEU A 100 14.13 8.04 18.53
C LEU A 100 14.42 8.20 17.03
N CYS A 101 15.68 8.09 16.64
CA CYS A 101 16.07 8.12 15.22
C CYS A 101 16.59 6.77 14.75
N VAL A 102 16.17 6.37 13.55
CA VAL A 102 16.61 5.15 12.86
C VAL A 102 17.24 5.52 11.51
N ASP A 103 18.47 5.08 11.30
CA ASP A 103 19.18 5.21 10.03
C ASP A 103 20.04 3.98 9.75
N GLN A 104 19.78 3.28 8.65
CA GLN A 104 20.47 2.04 8.28
C GLN A 104 21.98 2.23 8.04
N ASN A 105 22.43 3.46 7.77
CA ASN A 105 23.83 3.79 7.54
C ASN A 105 24.58 4.16 8.84
N GLY A 106 23.91 4.14 10.00
CA GLY A 106 24.53 4.41 11.30
C GLY A 106 24.61 5.90 11.65
N CYS A 107 23.88 6.77 10.97
CA CYS A 107 23.83 8.20 11.28
C CYS A 107 22.94 8.54 12.49
N CYS A 108 22.28 7.54 13.09
CA CYS A 108 21.40 7.68 14.22
C CYS A 108 21.65 6.61 15.30
N ASN A 109 20.96 6.78 16.44
CA ASN A 109 21.11 5.90 17.61
C ASN A 109 20.66 4.45 17.36
N PHE A 110 19.84 4.23 16.33
CA PHE A 110 19.39 2.90 15.91
C PHE A 110 19.63 2.72 14.42
N THR A 111 20.01 1.50 14.04
CA THR A 111 20.19 1.11 12.63
C THR A 111 19.01 0.28 12.10
N THR A 112 18.13 -0.20 12.97
CA THR A 112 16.94 -0.97 12.62
C THR A 112 15.70 -0.40 13.31
N VAL A 113 14.54 -0.57 12.70
CA VAL A 113 13.27 -0.12 13.25
C VAL A 113 12.88 -0.94 14.48
N GLN A 114 13.09 -2.27 14.45
CA GLN A 114 12.79 -3.12 15.59
C GLN A 114 13.61 -2.74 16.83
N SER A 115 14.90 -2.42 16.68
CA SER A 115 15.73 -2.03 17.84
C SER A 115 15.28 -0.71 18.46
N ALA A 116 14.79 0.24 17.66
CA ALA A 116 14.17 1.45 18.19
C ALA A 116 12.86 1.15 18.92
N VAL A 117 12.01 0.27 18.37
CA VAL A 117 10.80 -0.21 19.08
C VAL A 117 11.17 -0.85 20.41
N ASP A 118 12.19 -1.70 20.43
CA ASP A 118 12.66 -2.39 21.63
C ASP A 118 13.21 -1.43 22.69
N GLY A 119 13.82 -0.32 22.28
CA GLY A 119 14.35 0.72 23.16
C GLY A 119 13.30 1.59 23.88
N ILE A 120 12.03 1.57 23.45
CA ILE A 120 10.95 2.35 24.07
C ILE A 120 10.54 1.76 25.43
N GLU A 121 10.27 2.59 26.43
CA GLU A 121 9.78 2.12 27.73
C GLU A 121 8.40 1.43 27.62
N THR A 122 8.23 0.31 28.33
CA THR A 122 6.93 -0.38 28.37
C THR A 122 5.90 0.43 29.16
N PHE A 123 4.67 0.47 28.65
CA PHE A 123 3.54 1.19 29.22
C PHE A 123 3.76 2.69 29.39
N SER A 124 4.70 3.27 28.62
CA SER A 124 4.93 4.70 28.59
C SER A 124 3.66 5.47 28.27
N GLN A 125 3.40 6.53 29.04
CA GLN A 125 2.30 7.44 28.78
C GLN A 125 2.68 8.53 27.77
N LYS A 126 3.97 8.67 27.46
CA LYS A 126 4.49 9.59 26.45
C LYS A 126 4.26 9.02 25.05
N ARG A 127 4.16 9.90 24.06
CA ARG A 127 4.24 9.51 22.66
C ARG A 127 5.71 9.28 22.28
N SER A 128 6.04 8.10 21.78
CA SER A 128 7.37 7.83 21.22
C SER A 128 7.34 7.97 19.71
N ILE A 129 8.04 8.96 19.16
CA ILE A 129 8.19 9.18 17.73
C ILE A 129 9.48 8.48 17.27
N ILE A 130 9.34 7.44 16.47
CA ILE A 130 10.44 6.80 15.75
C ILE A 130 10.54 7.48 14.38
N TRP A 131 11.54 8.33 14.24
CA TRP A 131 11.89 8.99 12.99
C TRP A 131 12.78 8.06 12.16
N ILE A 132 12.28 7.65 11.00
CA ILE A 132 12.90 6.64 10.15
C ILE A 132 13.42 7.33 8.89
N ASN A 133 14.73 7.32 8.70
CA ASN A 133 15.38 7.96 7.56
C ASN A 133 14.98 7.28 6.23
N SER A 134 15.26 7.92 5.10
CA SER A 134 15.08 7.29 3.79
C SER A 134 15.93 6.03 3.66
N GLY A 135 15.35 5.00 3.04
CA GLY A 135 15.93 3.68 2.98
C GLY A 135 14.90 2.56 2.97
N ILE A 136 15.40 1.35 2.72
CA ILE A 136 14.61 0.12 2.77
C ILE A 136 15.15 -0.73 3.90
N TYR A 137 14.36 -0.81 4.96
CA TYR A 137 14.65 -1.59 6.15
C TYR A 137 14.11 -3.01 5.92
N PHE A 138 15.00 -3.92 5.48
CA PHE A 138 14.65 -5.32 5.25
C PHE A 138 14.66 -6.10 6.56
N GLU A 139 13.58 -5.98 7.33
CA GLU A 139 13.42 -6.57 8.65
C GLU A 139 11.95 -6.85 8.94
N LYS A 140 11.70 -7.74 9.90
CA LYS A 140 10.37 -8.01 10.43
C LYS A 140 10.16 -7.18 11.69
N VAL A 141 9.08 -6.41 11.75
CA VAL A 141 8.82 -5.51 12.88
C VAL A 141 7.54 -5.90 13.61
N THR A 142 7.61 -6.01 14.93
CA THR A 142 6.44 -6.17 15.80
C THR A 142 6.41 -5.06 16.84
N VAL A 143 5.33 -4.27 16.82
CA VAL A 143 5.05 -3.26 17.85
C VAL A 143 4.08 -3.86 18.87
N PRO A 144 4.57 -4.26 20.07
CA PRO A 144 3.75 -5.00 21.02
C PRO A 144 2.70 -4.11 21.70
N ASN A 145 1.66 -4.74 22.26
CA ASN A 145 0.62 -4.06 23.02
C ASN A 145 1.13 -3.42 24.33
N THR A 146 2.31 -3.83 24.80
CA THR A 146 2.97 -3.27 25.97
C THR A 146 3.63 -1.92 25.71
N LYS A 147 3.62 -1.42 24.46
CA LYS A 147 4.24 -0.14 24.09
C LYS A 147 3.23 0.75 23.36
N PRO A 148 2.27 1.39 24.06
CA PRO A 148 1.27 2.25 23.44
C PRO A 148 1.88 3.56 22.91
N ASN A 149 1.09 4.34 22.16
CA ASN A 149 1.43 5.71 21.73
C ASN A 149 2.69 5.83 20.86
N ILE A 150 2.96 4.84 20.02
CA ILE A 150 4.10 4.89 19.09
C ILE A 150 3.72 5.61 17.79
N THR A 151 4.65 6.41 17.25
CA THR A 151 4.55 7.01 15.92
C THR A 151 5.72 6.54 15.06
N PHE A 152 5.46 5.97 13.90
CA PHE A 152 6.45 5.81 12.84
C PHE A 152 6.36 7.00 11.90
N GLN A 153 7.46 7.72 11.72
CA GLN A 153 7.54 8.87 10.83
C GLN A 153 8.65 8.63 9.80
N GLY A 154 8.27 8.34 8.56
CA GLY A 154 9.21 8.28 7.43
C GLY A 154 9.37 9.64 6.73
N GLN A 155 10.26 9.69 5.73
CA GLN A 155 10.50 10.88 4.91
C GLN A 155 9.63 10.95 3.65
N GLY A 156 8.84 9.91 3.37
CA GLY A 156 7.98 9.79 2.19
C GLY A 156 7.73 8.32 1.88
N PHE A 157 6.50 7.94 1.53
CA PHE A 157 6.20 6.53 1.26
C PHE A 157 6.97 5.98 0.05
N GLU A 158 7.41 6.82 -0.87
CA GLU A 158 8.22 6.40 -2.03
C GLU A 158 9.70 6.13 -1.68
N ILE A 159 10.20 6.65 -0.54
CA ILE A 159 11.64 6.65 -0.20
C ILE A 159 11.97 6.04 1.16
N THR A 160 10.98 5.81 2.03
CA THR A 160 11.15 5.12 3.32
C THR A 160 10.24 3.91 3.35
N ALA A 161 10.81 2.71 3.53
CA ALA A 161 10.03 1.47 3.55
C ALA A 161 10.56 0.44 4.54
N ILE A 162 9.66 -0.33 5.16
CA ILE A 162 9.96 -1.57 5.88
C ILE A 162 9.48 -2.74 5.02
N ALA A 163 10.36 -3.69 4.75
CA ALA A 163 10.10 -4.79 3.82
C ALA A 163 10.47 -6.15 4.41
N TRP A 164 9.65 -7.16 4.09
CA TRP A 164 9.95 -8.57 4.35
C TRP A 164 9.37 -9.45 3.23
N ASN A 165 9.51 -10.78 3.29
CA ASN A 165 9.12 -11.68 2.20
C ASN A 165 8.49 -13.00 2.63
N ASP A 166 7.94 -13.06 3.86
CA ASP A 166 7.27 -14.28 4.31
C ASP A 166 5.95 -14.51 3.57
N THR A 167 5.67 -15.78 3.30
CA THR A 167 4.36 -16.28 2.87
C THR A 167 3.73 -17.07 4.01
N ALA A 168 2.41 -17.32 3.94
CA ALA A 168 1.74 -18.20 4.89
C ALA A 168 2.40 -19.59 4.96
N ASN A 169 2.96 -20.08 3.85
CA ASN A 169 3.71 -21.33 3.85
C ASN A 169 5.05 -21.22 4.61
N SER A 170 5.84 -20.15 4.41
CA SER A 170 7.12 -19.97 5.11
C SER A 170 6.95 -19.65 6.60
N SER A 171 5.86 -18.97 6.96
CA SER A 171 5.59 -18.51 8.33
C SER A 171 4.61 -19.38 9.11
N HIS A 172 4.14 -20.49 8.55
CA HIS A 172 3.15 -21.38 9.17
C HIS A 172 1.79 -20.70 9.47
N GLY A 173 1.37 -19.82 8.57
CA GLY A 173 0.04 -19.18 8.59
C GLY A 173 0.09 -17.72 8.16
N THR A 174 -0.98 -17.26 7.52
CA THR A 174 -1.13 -15.88 7.01
C THR A 174 -0.86 -14.83 8.08
N VAL A 175 -1.36 -15.04 9.31
CA VAL A 175 -1.21 -14.06 10.40
C VAL A 175 0.24 -13.83 10.81
N TYR A 176 1.13 -14.78 10.51
CA TYR A 176 2.55 -14.74 10.82
C TYR A 176 3.40 -14.27 9.64
N SER A 177 2.83 -14.07 8.45
CA SER A 177 3.59 -13.63 7.26
C SER A 177 3.80 -12.12 7.20
N ALA A 178 3.15 -11.37 8.10
CA ALA A 178 3.22 -9.92 8.18
C ALA A 178 4.66 -9.39 8.27
N SER A 179 5.05 -8.50 7.36
CA SER A 179 6.31 -7.75 7.45
C SER A 179 6.33 -6.84 8.67
N VAL A 180 5.21 -6.16 8.94
CA VAL A 180 4.99 -5.38 10.15
C VAL A 180 3.69 -5.79 10.84
N SER A 181 3.75 -6.04 12.16
CA SER A 181 2.60 -6.31 13.01
C SER A 181 2.48 -5.27 14.11
N VAL A 182 1.32 -4.61 14.20
CA VAL A 182 1.04 -3.60 15.23
C VAL A 182 -0.07 -4.05 16.15
N PHE A 183 0.26 -4.09 17.44
CA PHE A 183 -0.66 -4.34 18.55
C PHE A 183 -0.71 -3.18 19.57
N SER A 184 0.00 -2.07 19.26
CA SER A 184 0.11 -0.86 20.09
C SER A 184 -1.10 0.06 19.91
N THR A 185 -1.81 0.37 20.99
CA THR A 185 -2.91 1.33 20.94
C THR A 185 -2.41 2.74 20.67
N ASN A 186 -3.21 3.56 20.00
CA ASN A 186 -2.85 4.92 19.57
C ASN A 186 -1.60 4.96 18.65
N PHE A 187 -1.35 3.88 17.91
CA PHE A 187 -0.28 3.82 16.94
C PHE A 187 -0.54 4.77 15.78
N ILE A 188 0.50 5.45 15.31
CA ILE A 188 0.44 6.32 14.15
C ILE A 188 1.57 5.95 13.19
N ALA A 189 1.29 5.87 11.89
CA ALA A 189 2.33 5.86 10.87
C ALA A 189 2.11 6.98 9.86
N LYS A 190 3.19 7.63 9.45
CA LYS A 190 3.18 8.73 8.48
C LYS A 190 4.29 8.57 7.46
N ASN A 191 3.97 8.81 6.19
CA ASN A 191 4.95 8.96 5.12
C ASN A 191 5.97 7.81 5.03
N ILE A 192 5.50 6.57 5.15
CA ILE A 192 6.31 5.36 5.14
C ILE A 192 5.56 4.23 4.44
N SER A 193 6.29 3.32 3.80
CA SER A 193 5.75 2.13 3.16
C SER A 193 5.97 0.84 3.95
N PHE A 194 4.98 -0.04 3.89
CA PHE A 194 5.03 -1.41 4.41
C PHE A 194 4.91 -2.37 3.23
N ILE A 195 5.88 -3.26 3.07
CA ILE A 195 6.03 -4.06 1.85
C ILE A 195 6.23 -5.53 2.19
N ASN A 196 5.43 -6.41 1.56
CA ASN A 196 5.78 -7.82 1.44
C ASN A 196 6.19 -8.12 -0.02
N VAL A 197 7.45 -8.53 -0.20
CA VAL A 197 8.05 -8.79 -1.54
C VAL A 197 7.99 -10.26 -1.94
N ALA A 198 7.18 -11.09 -1.27
CA ALA A 198 6.96 -12.46 -1.70
C ALA A 198 6.44 -12.51 -3.15
N SER A 199 6.78 -13.59 -3.86
CA SER A 199 6.32 -13.81 -5.24
C SER A 199 4.80 -13.75 -5.32
N ILE A 200 4.29 -13.08 -6.37
CA ILE A 200 2.85 -13.01 -6.64
C ILE A 200 2.33 -14.44 -6.87
N PRO A 201 1.43 -14.96 -6.02
CA PRO A 201 0.91 -16.31 -6.20
C PRO A 201 -0.05 -16.36 -7.38
N ASN A 202 -0.16 -17.52 -8.03
CA ASN A 202 -1.25 -17.77 -8.96
C ASN A 202 -2.56 -17.95 -8.17
N PRO A 203 -3.71 -17.65 -8.78
CA PRO A 203 -5.00 -17.89 -8.14
C PRO A 203 -5.17 -19.36 -7.73
N GLY A 204 -5.39 -19.59 -6.44
CA GLY A 204 -5.59 -20.93 -5.85
C GLY A 204 -4.33 -21.59 -5.30
N ASP A 205 -3.17 -20.94 -5.40
CA ASP A 205 -1.93 -21.44 -4.78
C ASP A 205 -2.10 -21.58 -3.26
N ILE A 206 -1.64 -22.71 -2.72
CA ILE A 206 -1.72 -23.01 -1.29
C ILE A 206 -0.57 -22.29 -0.57
N GLY A 207 -0.91 -21.50 0.43
CA GLY A 207 0.08 -20.83 1.28
C GLY A 207 0.78 -19.62 0.64
N GLY A 208 0.24 -19.09 -0.47
CA GLY A 208 0.76 -17.92 -1.18
C GLY A 208 0.43 -16.57 -0.55
N GLN A 209 -0.37 -16.53 0.52
CA GLN A 209 -0.75 -15.29 1.21
C GLN A 209 0.48 -14.62 1.82
N ALA A 210 0.62 -13.30 1.67
CA ALA A 210 1.83 -12.59 2.08
C ALA A 210 1.48 -11.18 2.59
N VAL A 211 1.39 -11.04 3.91
CA VAL A 211 0.92 -9.80 4.55
C VAL A 211 2.05 -8.78 4.62
N ALA A 212 1.79 -7.55 4.18
CA ALA A 212 2.70 -6.42 4.34
C ALA A 212 2.53 -5.77 5.71
N MET A 213 1.27 -5.53 6.10
CA MET A 213 0.92 -4.93 7.39
C MET A 213 -0.23 -5.68 8.04
N ARG A 214 -0.07 -5.99 9.34
CA ARG A 214 -1.15 -6.43 10.21
C ARG A 214 -1.42 -5.40 11.30
N VAL A 215 -2.68 -4.96 11.41
CA VAL A 215 -3.10 -3.97 12.41
C VAL A 215 -4.16 -4.59 13.32
N GLY A 216 -3.75 -4.92 14.55
CA GLY A 216 -4.63 -5.52 15.56
C GLY A 216 -4.70 -4.67 16.82
N ALA A 217 -4.82 -3.35 16.66
CA ALA A 217 -4.68 -2.37 17.73
C ALA A 217 -5.70 -1.23 17.64
N ASP A 218 -6.29 -0.85 18.78
CA ASP A 218 -7.31 0.19 18.78
C ASP A 218 -6.72 1.61 18.61
N GLN A 219 -7.48 2.48 17.92
CA GLN A 219 -7.14 3.88 17.65
C GLN A 219 -5.85 4.05 16.83
N SER A 220 -5.66 3.22 15.80
CA SER A 220 -4.50 3.32 14.90
C SER A 220 -4.77 4.29 13.75
N ALA A 221 -3.78 5.10 13.35
CA ALA A 221 -3.90 6.02 12.23
C ALA A 221 -2.73 5.92 11.25
N PHE A 222 -3.02 6.04 9.96
CA PHE A 222 -2.04 5.98 8.87
C PHE A 222 -2.28 7.17 7.95
N TRP A 223 -1.24 7.98 7.70
CA TRP A 223 -1.34 9.15 6.83
C TRP A 223 -0.24 9.15 5.77
N GLY A 224 -0.61 9.18 4.49
CA GLY A 224 0.38 9.22 3.41
C GLY A 224 1.26 7.98 3.38
N CYS A 225 0.74 6.84 3.84
CA CYS A 225 1.47 5.57 3.90
C CYS A 225 1.24 4.74 2.64
N GLY A 226 2.22 3.89 2.33
CA GLY A 226 2.14 2.90 1.27
C GLY A 226 2.00 1.48 1.81
N PHE A 227 1.17 0.65 1.18
CA PHE A 227 0.99 -0.76 1.50
C PHE A 227 1.11 -1.57 0.23
N PHE A 228 2.14 -2.42 0.15
CA PHE A 228 2.51 -3.12 -1.07
C PHE A 228 2.61 -4.61 -0.84
N GLY A 229 1.85 -5.37 -1.60
CA GLY A 229 1.92 -6.82 -1.64
C GLY A 229 1.13 -7.37 -2.81
N ALA A 230 0.76 -8.63 -2.72
CA ALA A 230 -0.10 -9.31 -3.67
C ALA A 230 -1.37 -9.80 -2.95
N GLN A 231 -1.44 -11.10 -2.66
CA GLN A 231 -2.52 -11.68 -1.88
C GLN A 231 -2.38 -11.33 -0.39
N ASP A 232 -3.47 -10.89 0.23
CA ASP A 232 -3.57 -10.57 1.66
C ASP A 232 -2.64 -9.42 2.12
N THR A 233 -2.46 -8.38 1.30
CA THR A 233 -1.51 -7.27 1.56
C THR A 233 -1.72 -6.57 2.91
N LEU A 234 -2.93 -6.10 3.20
CA LEU A 234 -3.29 -5.40 4.44
C LEU A 234 -4.24 -6.26 5.26
N HIS A 235 -3.73 -6.83 6.34
CA HIS A 235 -4.52 -7.51 7.35
C HIS A 235 -5.02 -6.49 8.38
N ASP A 236 -6.15 -5.89 8.06
CA ASP A 236 -6.92 -4.97 8.89
C ASP A 236 -7.70 -5.74 9.98
N ASP A 237 -6.94 -6.39 10.87
CA ASP A 237 -7.35 -7.48 11.78
C ASP A 237 -8.48 -7.07 12.72
N ARG A 238 -8.21 -6.14 13.66
CA ARG A 238 -9.18 -5.70 14.67
C ARG A 238 -8.82 -4.35 15.29
N GLY A 239 -9.81 -3.60 15.72
CA GLY A 239 -9.67 -2.28 16.32
C GLY A 239 -10.37 -1.19 15.51
N ARG A 240 -10.19 0.07 15.91
CA ARG A 240 -10.62 1.25 15.14
C ARG A 240 -9.44 1.85 14.41
N HIS A 241 -9.48 1.89 13.09
CA HIS A 241 -8.35 2.36 12.28
C HIS A 241 -8.76 3.44 11.29
N TYR A 242 -7.91 4.44 11.12
CA TYR A 242 -8.09 5.52 10.15
C TYR A 242 -6.93 5.55 9.16
N PHE A 243 -7.24 5.46 7.87
CA PHE A 243 -6.27 5.53 6.78
C PHE A 243 -6.60 6.75 5.94
N LYS A 244 -5.66 7.70 5.83
CA LYS A 244 -5.83 8.91 5.05
C LYS A 244 -4.72 9.08 4.03
N GLU A 245 -5.09 9.41 2.78
CA GLU A 245 -4.13 9.67 1.70
C GLU A 245 -3.15 8.50 1.48
N CYS A 246 -3.59 7.28 1.78
CA CYS A 246 -2.75 6.08 1.67
C CYS A 246 -2.81 5.47 0.27
N PHE A 247 -1.72 4.83 -0.13
CA PHE A 247 -1.63 4.01 -1.33
C PHE A 247 -1.66 2.53 -0.95
N ILE A 248 -2.63 1.76 -1.44
CA ILE A 248 -2.79 0.35 -1.11
C ILE A 248 -2.82 -0.47 -2.40
N GLN A 249 -1.92 -1.43 -2.53
CA GLN A 249 -1.77 -2.27 -3.72
C GLN A 249 -1.85 -3.75 -3.41
N GLY A 250 -2.60 -4.51 -4.20
CA GLY A 250 -2.57 -5.98 -4.14
C GLY A 250 -3.42 -6.68 -5.19
N SER A 251 -3.58 -8.00 -5.05
CA SER A 251 -4.32 -8.85 -5.99
C SER A 251 -5.59 -9.42 -5.35
N ILE A 252 -5.47 -10.50 -4.57
CA ILE A 252 -6.59 -11.22 -3.95
C ILE A 252 -6.69 -10.81 -2.49
N ASP A 253 -7.92 -10.48 -2.05
CA ASP A 253 -8.27 -10.14 -0.66
C ASP A 253 -7.30 -9.14 -0.01
N PHE A 254 -6.81 -8.18 -0.79
CA PHE A 254 -5.64 -7.41 -0.37
C PHE A 254 -5.93 -6.38 0.74
N ILE A 255 -7.20 -6.20 1.11
CA ILE A 255 -7.66 -5.57 2.35
C ILE A 255 -8.63 -6.51 3.04
N PHE A 256 -8.24 -7.14 4.15
CA PHE A 256 -9.06 -8.16 4.81
C PHE A 256 -8.95 -8.09 6.33
N GLY A 257 -9.94 -8.65 7.04
CA GLY A 257 -10.00 -8.61 8.50
C GLY A 257 -11.38 -8.20 9.02
N ASP A 258 -11.46 -7.86 10.30
CA ASP A 258 -12.70 -7.51 10.99
C ASP A 258 -12.59 -6.22 11.81
N ALA A 259 -11.71 -5.30 11.41
CA ALA A 259 -11.64 -3.98 12.04
C ALA A 259 -12.86 -3.09 11.73
N THR A 260 -12.98 -2.01 12.50
CA THR A 260 -13.80 -0.84 12.16
C THR A 260 -12.89 0.18 11.53
N SER A 261 -12.91 0.29 10.19
CA SER A 261 -11.89 1.07 9.49
C SER A 261 -12.47 2.07 8.50
N PHE A 262 -11.90 3.27 8.55
CA PHE A 262 -12.27 4.38 7.69
C PHE A 262 -11.08 4.76 6.81
N TYR A 263 -11.26 4.62 5.51
CA TYR A 263 -10.29 4.91 4.47
C TYR A 263 -10.75 6.17 3.73
N GLU A 264 -9.98 7.25 3.82
CA GLU A 264 -10.29 8.56 3.27
C GLU A 264 -9.20 8.99 2.28
N ASP A 265 -9.60 9.45 1.09
CA ASP A 265 -8.67 9.94 0.06
C ASP A 265 -7.58 8.93 -0.35
N CYS A 266 -7.85 7.63 -0.18
CA CYS A 266 -6.90 6.57 -0.49
C CYS A 266 -6.91 6.20 -1.98
N SER A 267 -5.75 5.76 -2.48
CA SER A 267 -5.61 5.13 -3.80
C SER A 267 -5.50 3.62 -3.66
N ILE A 268 -6.42 2.90 -4.29
CA ILE A 268 -6.57 1.45 -4.17
C ILE A 268 -6.26 0.83 -5.53
N ILE A 269 -5.11 0.18 -5.66
CA ILE A 269 -4.55 -0.24 -6.95
C ILE A 269 -4.48 -1.77 -7.03
N SER A 270 -5.21 -2.35 -7.97
CA SER A 270 -5.09 -3.78 -8.25
C SER A 270 -3.90 -4.09 -9.15
N ILE A 271 -3.21 -5.18 -8.84
CA ILE A 271 -2.18 -5.80 -9.69
C ILE A 271 -2.59 -7.20 -10.15
N ALA A 272 -3.89 -7.49 -10.18
CA ALA A 272 -4.41 -8.74 -10.72
C ALA A 272 -4.02 -8.92 -12.20
N ALA A 273 -3.94 -10.16 -12.67
CA ALA A 273 -3.39 -10.44 -13.99
C ALA A 273 -4.29 -9.83 -15.07
N SER A 274 -3.66 -9.16 -16.04
CA SER A 274 -4.41 -8.57 -17.16
C SER A 274 -5.06 -9.69 -17.98
N MET A 275 -6.35 -9.54 -18.28
CA MET A 275 -7.08 -10.52 -19.06
C MET A 275 -6.69 -10.46 -20.55
N GLN A 276 -6.51 -11.62 -21.17
CA GLN A 276 -6.49 -11.71 -22.62
C GLN A 276 -7.88 -11.41 -23.19
N PRO A 277 -8.00 -10.81 -24.40
CA PRO A 277 -9.29 -10.58 -25.03
C PRO A 277 -10.12 -11.86 -25.13
N GLY A 278 -11.33 -11.86 -24.54
CA GLY A 278 -12.24 -13.00 -24.56
C GLY A 278 -12.16 -13.94 -23.34
N ALA A 279 -11.12 -13.81 -22.50
CA ALA A 279 -11.09 -14.49 -21.21
C ALA A 279 -12.07 -13.82 -20.22
N ARG A 280 -12.71 -14.63 -19.38
CA ARG A 280 -13.57 -14.16 -18.28
C ARG A 280 -13.26 -14.96 -17.02
N PHE A 281 -12.24 -14.56 -16.29
CA PHE A 281 -11.99 -15.04 -14.94
C PHE A 281 -11.71 -13.83 -14.03
N ILE A 282 -12.02 -13.98 -12.76
CA ILE A 282 -11.86 -12.93 -11.76
C ILE A 282 -10.79 -13.42 -10.79
N ASP A 283 -9.67 -12.71 -10.76
CA ASP A 283 -8.46 -13.06 -10.03
C ASP A 283 -7.98 -11.95 -9.10
N GLY A 284 -8.74 -10.86 -8.99
CA GLY A 284 -8.52 -9.80 -8.02
C GLY A 284 -9.75 -9.56 -7.16
N VAL A 285 -9.51 -9.27 -5.88
CA VAL A 285 -10.55 -8.91 -4.91
C VAL A 285 -9.98 -7.86 -3.97
N ILE A 286 -10.65 -6.71 -3.89
CA ILE A 286 -10.19 -5.63 -3.02
C ILE A 286 -10.38 -6.00 -1.57
N THR A 287 -11.60 -6.36 -1.19
CA THR A 287 -11.95 -6.58 0.22
C THR A 287 -12.41 -7.99 0.55
N ALA A 288 -12.00 -8.49 1.72
CA ALA A 288 -12.54 -9.70 2.34
C ALA A 288 -12.86 -9.44 3.81
N GLN A 289 -13.97 -8.72 4.05
CA GLN A 289 -14.36 -8.31 5.40
C GLN A 289 -15.02 -9.47 6.17
N GLY A 290 -14.55 -9.68 7.40
CA GLY A 290 -14.75 -10.88 8.22
C GLY A 290 -15.76 -10.76 9.36
N ARG A 291 -16.74 -9.86 9.30
CA ARG A 291 -17.72 -9.72 10.39
C ARG A 291 -18.60 -10.96 10.54
N LEU A 292 -18.67 -11.48 11.77
CA LEU A 292 -19.33 -12.76 12.09
C LEU A 292 -20.79 -12.62 12.53
N ASN A 293 -21.19 -11.48 13.09
CA ASN A 293 -22.56 -11.27 13.56
C ASN A 293 -23.10 -9.86 13.30
N GLY A 294 -24.42 -9.69 13.44
CA GLY A 294 -25.09 -8.41 13.17
C GLY A 294 -25.01 -7.39 14.30
N ILE A 295 -24.45 -7.75 15.45
CA ILE A 295 -24.34 -6.90 16.64
C ILE A 295 -23.03 -6.08 16.58
N GLU A 296 -21.97 -6.67 16.04
CA GLU A 296 -20.67 -6.03 15.89
C GLU A 296 -20.70 -4.76 15.03
N GLY A 297 -20.07 -3.72 15.55
CA GLY A 297 -19.88 -2.42 14.90
C GLY A 297 -18.80 -2.40 13.82
N THR A 298 -18.21 -3.55 13.45
CA THR A 298 -17.06 -3.66 12.53
C THR A 298 -17.44 -3.57 11.05
N GLY A 299 -16.49 -3.18 10.21
CA GLY A 299 -16.69 -2.96 8.78
C GLY A 299 -15.71 -1.97 8.19
N PHE A 300 -15.64 -1.93 6.86
CA PHE A 300 -14.77 -1.02 6.13
C PHE A 300 -15.59 0.05 5.40
N ALA A 301 -15.20 1.31 5.56
CA ALA A 301 -15.75 2.43 4.81
C ALA A 301 -14.65 3.12 4.01
N PHE A 302 -14.84 3.21 2.70
CA PHE A 302 -13.96 3.91 1.76
C PHE A 302 -14.66 5.16 1.27
N VAL A 303 -14.07 6.32 1.50
CA VAL A 303 -14.69 7.63 1.26
C VAL A 303 -13.74 8.50 0.45
N ASN A 304 -14.24 9.02 -0.67
CA ASN A 304 -13.44 9.85 -1.60
C ASN A 304 -12.16 9.17 -2.13
N CYS A 305 -12.13 7.83 -2.13
CA CYS A 305 -11.01 7.06 -2.66
C CYS A 305 -11.00 6.97 -4.20
N SER A 306 -9.93 6.43 -4.76
CA SER A 306 -9.86 5.98 -6.15
C SER A 306 -9.54 4.49 -6.26
N ILE A 307 -10.15 3.80 -7.23
CA ILE A 307 -9.89 2.39 -7.52
C ILE A 307 -9.42 2.23 -8.98
N GLY A 308 -8.21 1.71 -9.13
CA GLY A 308 -7.50 1.58 -10.40
C GLY A 308 -6.67 0.30 -10.48
N GLY A 309 -5.89 0.17 -11.55
CA GLY A 309 -4.94 -0.93 -11.73
C GLY A 309 -5.27 -1.84 -12.91
N THR A 310 -4.97 -3.12 -12.76
CA THR A 310 -5.10 -4.13 -13.82
C THR A 310 -6.03 -5.29 -13.42
N GLY A 311 -6.40 -6.09 -14.42
CA GLY A 311 -7.19 -7.29 -14.26
C GLY A 311 -8.70 -7.05 -14.24
N GLN A 312 -9.45 -8.09 -13.89
CA GLN A 312 -10.89 -8.02 -13.65
C GLN A 312 -11.15 -8.41 -12.21
N ILE A 313 -11.73 -7.50 -11.43
CA ILE A 313 -11.75 -7.63 -9.98
C ILE A 313 -13.14 -7.45 -9.37
N TRP A 314 -13.33 -8.01 -8.19
CA TRP A 314 -14.45 -7.66 -7.31
C TRP A 314 -14.06 -6.57 -6.32
N LEU A 315 -15.02 -5.71 -5.98
CA LEU A 315 -14.94 -4.78 -4.85
C LEU A 315 -14.79 -5.54 -3.52
N GLY A 316 -15.37 -6.74 -3.42
CA GLY A 316 -15.14 -7.60 -2.29
C GLY A 316 -15.84 -8.94 -2.35
N ARG A 317 -15.47 -9.80 -1.40
CA ARG A 317 -16.16 -11.05 -1.13
C ARG A 317 -16.40 -11.28 0.35
N ALA A 318 -17.54 -11.88 0.67
CA ALA A 318 -17.99 -12.05 2.05
C ALA A 318 -17.23 -13.19 2.75
N TRP A 319 -16.07 -12.88 3.33
CA TRP A 319 -15.26 -13.86 4.09
C TRP A 319 -16.08 -14.48 5.23
N GLN A 320 -16.91 -13.65 5.89
CA GLN A 320 -17.85 -14.09 6.93
C GLN A 320 -19.29 -13.62 6.67
N SER A 321 -20.22 -14.19 7.44
CA SER A 321 -21.66 -14.14 7.18
C SER A 321 -22.31 -12.76 7.33
N TYR A 322 -21.67 -11.80 8.01
CA TYR A 322 -22.20 -10.45 8.19
C TYR A 322 -21.30 -9.37 7.58
N SER A 323 -20.47 -9.76 6.60
CA SER A 323 -19.50 -8.89 5.92
C SER A 323 -20.08 -7.51 5.60
N ARG A 324 -19.35 -6.44 5.98
CA ARG A 324 -19.77 -5.05 5.76
C ARG A 324 -18.66 -4.22 5.14
N VAL A 325 -18.90 -3.74 3.93
CA VAL A 325 -18.02 -2.83 3.20
C VAL A 325 -18.84 -1.75 2.51
N ILE A 326 -18.38 -0.51 2.55
CA ILE A 326 -19.03 0.65 1.96
C ILE A 326 -18.02 1.42 1.11
N PHE A 327 -18.39 1.76 -0.12
CA PHE A 327 -17.67 2.70 -0.97
C PHE A 327 -18.56 3.92 -1.21
N ALA A 328 -18.10 5.11 -0.84
CA ALA A 328 -18.82 6.37 -0.95
C ALA A 328 -17.95 7.43 -1.63
N PHE A 329 -18.49 8.12 -2.63
CA PHE A 329 -17.76 9.11 -3.42
C PHE A 329 -16.45 8.58 -4.04
N THR A 330 -16.34 7.25 -4.20
CA THR A 330 -15.15 6.59 -4.74
C THR A 330 -15.21 6.49 -6.27
N SER A 331 -14.16 6.99 -6.93
CA SER A 331 -13.98 6.78 -8.37
C SER A 331 -13.52 5.35 -8.66
N MET A 332 -14.06 4.71 -9.70
CA MET A 332 -13.77 3.32 -10.05
C MET A 332 -13.49 3.21 -11.54
N SER A 333 -12.36 2.61 -11.90
CA SER A 333 -12.04 2.26 -13.29
C SER A 333 -12.83 1.04 -13.78
N ASP A 334 -12.71 0.72 -15.06
CA ASP A 334 -13.44 -0.36 -15.75
C ASP A 334 -12.93 -1.78 -15.43
N ILE A 335 -11.92 -1.90 -14.56
CA ILE A 335 -11.44 -3.19 -14.03
C ILE A 335 -12.45 -3.86 -13.08
N ILE A 336 -13.43 -3.11 -12.56
CA ILE A 336 -14.47 -3.68 -11.69
C ILE A 336 -15.42 -4.54 -12.52
N SER A 337 -15.58 -5.80 -12.12
CA SER A 337 -16.50 -6.71 -12.81
C SER A 337 -17.94 -6.18 -12.72
N PRO A 338 -18.79 -6.45 -13.73
CA PRO A 338 -20.19 -6.02 -13.72
C PRO A 338 -20.99 -6.51 -12.50
N GLU A 339 -20.63 -7.66 -11.94
CA GLU A 339 -21.22 -8.22 -10.72
C GLU A 339 -20.82 -7.41 -9.47
N GLY A 340 -19.61 -6.84 -9.48
CA GLY A 340 -19.02 -6.02 -8.43
C GLY A 340 -18.65 -6.76 -7.13
N TRP A 341 -19.38 -7.81 -6.76
CA TRP A 341 -19.24 -8.53 -5.49
C TRP A 341 -19.40 -10.04 -5.65
N ASN A 342 -18.80 -10.81 -4.75
CA ASN A 342 -19.00 -12.27 -4.65
C ASN A 342 -19.42 -12.68 -3.23
N ASP A 343 -20.39 -13.58 -3.11
CA ASP A 343 -20.92 -14.08 -1.83
C ASP A 343 -20.12 -15.27 -1.27
N TRP A 344 -18.85 -15.41 -1.65
CA TRP A 344 -18.01 -16.58 -1.40
C TRP A 344 -18.61 -17.89 -1.95
N ASN A 345 -19.39 -17.79 -3.04
CA ASN A 345 -20.21 -18.87 -3.58
C ASN A 345 -21.19 -19.48 -2.55
N ASP A 346 -21.50 -18.75 -1.48
CA ASP A 346 -22.45 -19.13 -0.44
C ASP A 346 -23.57 -18.08 -0.37
N THR A 347 -24.66 -18.38 -1.07
CA THR A 347 -25.84 -17.50 -1.13
C THR A 347 -26.46 -17.19 0.23
N SER A 348 -26.16 -17.96 1.29
CA SER A 348 -26.65 -17.70 2.64
C SER A 348 -26.05 -16.43 3.26
N ARG A 349 -24.93 -15.94 2.73
CA ARG A 349 -24.22 -14.72 3.13
C ARG A 349 -24.79 -13.46 2.47
N ASP A 350 -25.64 -13.63 1.45
CA ASP A 350 -26.37 -12.54 0.81
C ASP A 350 -27.72 -12.28 1.51
N HIS A 351 -27.70 -11.47 2.56
CA HIS A 351 -28.91 -11.10 3.30
C HIS A 351 -29.89 -10.25 2.49
N LEU A 352 -29.43 -9.58 1.42
CA LEU A 352 -30.30 -8.81 0.51
C LEU A 352 -31.15 -9.75 -0.36
N LYS A 353 -30.60 -10.90 -0.80
CA LYS A 353 -31.39 -11.96 -1.46
C LYS A 353 -32.46 -12.54 -0.54
N LYS A 354 -32.15 -12.79 0.74
CA LYS A 354 -33.10 -13.36 1.71
C LYS A 354 -34.31 -12.47 2.00
N SER A 355 -34.17 -11.14 1.89
CA SER A 355 -35.26 -10.18 2.14
C SER A 355 -36.19 -9.93 0.93
N GLY A 356 -35.94 -10.55 -0.22
CA GLY A 356 -36.79 -10.41 -1.41
C GLY A 356 -36.77 -9.03 -2.10
N LYS A 357 -35.86 -8.12 -1.71
CA LYS A 357 -35.83 -6.73 -2.20
C LYS A 357 -34.78 -6.41 -3.28
N GLY A 358 -33.95 -7.38 -3.70
CA GLY A 358 -32.88 -7.14 -4.68
C GLY A 358 -33.32 -7.38 -6.14
N LYS A 359 -33.80 -6.34 -6.85
CA LYS A 359 -33.84 -6.36 -8.32
C LYS A 359 -32.40 -6.26 -8.88
N ARG A 360 -32.04 -7.14 -9.82
CA ARG A 360 -30.77 -7.10 -10.57
C ARG A 360 -30.75 -5.89 -11.53
N PRO A 361 -29.68 -5.08 -11.60
CA PRO A 361 -29.42 -4.25 -12.77
C PRO A 361 -28.71 -5.09 -13.85
N GLY A 362 -29.18 -4.95 -15.08
CA GLY A 362 -28.58 -5.54 -16.27
C GLY A 362 -27.29 -4.82 -16.71
N LYS A 363 -26.65 -5.45 -17.70
CA LYS A 363 -25.44 -5.04 -18.42
C LYS A 363 -25.27 -3.52 -18.59
N GLY A 364 -24.11 -3.01 -18.15
CA GLY A 364 -23.44 -1.83 -18.67
C GLY A 364 -24.16 -0.48 -18.48
N GLY A 365 -23.63 0.36 -17.59
CA GLY A 365 -23.97 1.78 -17.56
C GLY A 365 -24.05 2.34 -16.15
N ASN A 366 -23.06 3.16 -15.80
CA ASN A 366 -22.98 4.00 -14.60
C ASN A 366 -24.33 4.51 -14.10
N ARG A 367 -24.74 4.03 -12.92
CA ARG A 367 -25.37 4.83 -11.85
C ARG A 367 -25.01 4.16 -10.52
N TYR A 368 -23.99 4.73 -9.88
CA TYR A 368 -23.59 4.52 -8.49
C TYR A 368 -24.84 4.49 -7.60
N TRP A 369 -25.12 3.34 -6.99
CA TRP A 369 -25.60 3.14 -5.61
C TRP A 369 -25.75 1.63 -5.41
N LYS A 370 -24.77 1.01 -4.76
CA LYS A 370 -25.01 -0.18 -3.93
C LYS A 370 -24.43 0.06 -2.54
N SER A 371 -24.88 1.15 -1.91
CA SER A 371 -25.11 1.14 -0.47
C SER A 371 -26.43 0.40 -0.27
N ILE A 372 -26.43 -0.76 0.39
CA ILE A 372 -27.08 -0.98 1.70
C ILE A 372 -26.49 -2.30 2.25
N GLY A 373 -25.28 -2.25 2.78
CA GLY A 373 -24.84 -3.21 3.79
C GLY A 373 -25.16 -2.63 5.15
N LEU A 374 -26.34 -2.99 5.68
CA LEU A 374 -26.95 -2.61 6.98
C LEU A 374 -27.77 -1.32 7.03
N GLY A 375 -29.03 -1.46 7.45
CA GLY A 375 -29.76 -0.47 8.27
C GLY A 375 -30.18 0.87 7.63
N PHE A 376 -29.42 1.43 6.70
CA PHE A 376 -29.65 2.75 6.14
C PHE A 376 -30.69 2.70 5.02
N LYS A 377 -31.82 3.36 5.22
CA LYS A 377 -32.97 3.42 4.31
C LYS A 377 -32.78 4.43 3.20
N THR A 378 -31.86 5.39 3.35
CA THR A 378 -31.65 6.48 2.38
C THR A 378 -30.17 6.82 2.17
N PRO A 379 -29.79 7.39 1.00
CA PRO A 379 -28.44 7.93 0.78
C PRO A 379 -28.03 8.99 1.82
N ARG A 380 -28.99 9.76 2.34
CA ARG A 380 -28.75 10.75 3.40
C ARG A 380 -28.33 10.10 4.71
N GLU A 381 -29.05 9.05 5.15
CA GLU A 381 -28.69 8.28 6.34
C GLU A 381 -27.31 7.61 6.18
N ALA A 382 -26.97 7.18 4.96
CA ALA A 382 -25.64 6.67 4.68
C ALA A 382 -24.57 7.78 4.80
N ILE A 383 -24.78 8.96 4.24
CA ILE A 383 -23.84 10.09 4.34
C ILE A 383 -23.66 10.54 5.80
N GLU A 384 -24.75 10.67 6.56
CA GLU A 384 -24.70 11.05 7.98
C GLU A 384 -23.96 9.99 8.80
N GLY A 385 -24.23 8.69 8.56
CA GLY A 385 -23.56 7.58 9.24
C GLY A 385 -22.08 7.36 8.87
N ILE A 386 -21.63 7.88 7.72
CA ILE A 386 -20.25 7.77 7.20
C ILE A 386 -19.40 9.01 7.60
N SER A 387 -19.93 9.97 8.36
CA SER A 387 -19.03 10.97 8.98
C SER A 387 -18.08 10.27 9.97
N ILE A 388 -16.82 10.72 10.02
CA ILE A 388 -15.78 10.07 10.84
C ILE A 388 -16.21 9.93 12.32
N GLY A 389 -16.86 10.96 12.87
CA GLY A 389 -17.40 10.95 14.22
C GLY A 389 -18.46 9.86 14.42
N ASN A 390 -19.43 9.77 13.52
CA ASN A 390 -20.50 8.78 13.62
C ASN A 390 -19.99 7.36 13.35
N PHE A 391 -19.06 7.19 12.40
CA PHE A 391 -18.54 5.87 12.04
C PHE A 391 -17.78 5.22 13.20
N PHE A 392 -17.02 6.01 13.96
CA PHE A 392 -16.28 5.54 15.13
C PHE A 392 -17.06 5.67 16.45
N ASN A 393 -18.32 6.13 16.42
CA ASN A 393 -19.10 6.50 17.61
C ASN A 393 -18.33 7.43 18.56
N LEU A 394 -17.65 8.45 18.02
CA LEU A 394 -16.99 9.49 18.80
C LEU A 394 -18.07 10.39 19.40
N SER A 395 -18.22 10.33 20.72
CA SER A 395 -19.17 11.13 21.52
C SER A 395 -18.77 12.59 21.64
#